data_AF-A0A3Q0CDH4-F1
#
_entry.id   AF-A0A3Q0CDH4-F1
#
_cell.length_a   1.000
_cell.length_b   1.000
_cell.length_c   1.000
_cell.angle_alpha   90.00
_cell.angle_beta   90.00
_cell.angle_gamma   90.00
#
_symmetry.space_group_name_H-M   'P 1'
#
loop_
_entity.id
_entity.type
_entity.pdbx_description
1 polymer ?
#
loop_
_entity_poly.entity_id
_entity_poly.type
_entity_poly.pdbx_seq_one_letter_code
_entity_poly.pdbx_strand_id
1 'polypeptide(L)'
;MEEIRDAVDAAAVSESLQSLLSGWNNPVFARYPEVAVDVSSGQAESLAVRIHNVLYPYRFTKEMIHSMQVLQQVDNKFIACLMSTKMEENGKSGGNLLVLVDQHAAHERVRLEQLISDSYEKQPPQSCGRKKLLSSTIIPPLAITVPKEQRRLLRSYHKHLEDLGLELIFPDASDSLILVGKVPLCFVEREASELRRGRCTVTKSIVEEFIREQAELLQTTGVIQGTLPLTVQKVLASQACHGAIKFNDRLSLEESHRLIEALSLCQLPFQCAHGRPSMLPLADLDHLEQEKQVKPNIAKLRKMARAWHLFGRAEGRDNKAEPATVHASCEPDEDKLGICKESGEWCASTQSARHCSSERVSLT
;
A
#
# COMPACT_ATOMS: atom_id res chain seq x y z
N MET A 1 -43.68 22.58 -48.44
CA MET A 1 -44.27 22.91 -47.12
C MET A 1 -43.54 22.01 -46.14
N GLU A 2 -42.74 22.65 -45.28
CA GLU A 2 -41.80 22.03 -44.35
C GLU A 2 -42.44 20.97 -43.45
N GLU A 3 -41.68 19.92 -43.12
CA GLU A 3 -41.23 19.76 -41.73
C GLU A 3 -39.98 18.85 -41.67
N ILE A 4 -38.97 19.39 -40.99
CA ILE A 4 -37.70 18.81 -40.61
C ILE A 4 -37.92 17.95 -39.36
N ARG A 5 -37.27 16.78 -39.28
CA ARG A 5 -36.74 16.19 -38.03
C ARG A 5 -35.86 14.96 -38.31
N ASP A 6 -34.57 15.25 -38.43
CA ASP A 6 -33.42 14.56 -37.85
C ASP A 6 -33.51 13.04 -37.66
N ALA A 7 -33.07 12.32 -38.69
CA ALA A 7 -32.52 10.99 -38.58
C ALA A 7 -31.09 11.01 -39.13
N VAL A 8 -30.14 11.58 -38.37
CA VAL A 8 -28.72 11.48 -38.69
C VAL A 8 -27.93 11.20 -37.40
N ASP A 9 -27.28 10.03 -37.39
CA ASP A 9 -26.12 9.66 -36.59
C ASP A 9 -26.19 9.69 -35.05
N ALA A 10 -26.90 8.72 -34.46
CA ALA A 10 -26.59 8.25 -33.10
C ALA A 10 -25.38 7.29 -33.06
N ALA A 11 -24.88 6.82 -34.22
CA ALA A 11 -23.76 5.88 -34.30
C ALA A 11 -22.38 6.57 -34.36
N ALA A 12 -22.31 7.86 -34.71
CA ALA A 12 -21.04 8.58 -34.85
C ALA A 12 -20.50 9.17 -33.53
N VAL A 13 -21.29 9.17 -32.45
CA VAL A 13 -20.91 9.87 -31.20
C VAL A 13 -20.09 8.98 -30.25
N SER A 14 -20.13 7.65 -30.40
CA SER A 14 -19.37 6.74 -29.52
C SER A 14 -17.87 6.66 -29.84
N GLU A 15 -17.44 6.99 -31.06
CA GLU A 15 -16.01 7.00 -31.42
C GLU A 15 -15.30 8.27 -30.93
N SER A 16 -16.04 9.29 -30.46
CA SER A 16 -15.51 10.62 -30.13
C SER A 16 -14.72 10.65 -28.81
N LEU A 17 -15.24 10.05 -27.74
CA LEU A 17 -14.64 10.19 -26.40
C LEU A 17 -13.40 9.32 -26.18
N GLN A 18 -13.44 8.06 -26.62
CA GLN A 18 -12.28 7.15 -26.51
C GLN A 18 -11.12 7.62 -27.39
N SER A 19 -11.43 8.14 -28.59
CA SER A 19 -10.46 8.76 -29.49
C SER A 19 -9.88 10.06 -28.90
N LEU A 20 -10.72 10.91 -28.31
CA LEU A 20 -10.27 12.12 -27.61
C LEU A 20 -9.37 11.81 -26.41
N LEU A 21 -9.72 10.83 -25.58
CA LEU A 21 -8.89 10.42 -24.43
C LEU A 21 -7.57 9.77 -24.88
N SER A 22 -7.60 8.98 -25.96
CA SER A 22 -6.39 8.35 -26.53
C SER A 22 -5.50 9.32 -27.33
N GLY A 23 -6.01 10.49 -27.72
CA GLY A 23 -5.25 11.62 -28.30
C GLY A 23 -4.83 12.69 -27.28
N TRP A 24 -5.52 12.83 -26.15
CA TRP A 24 -5.23 13.85 -25.14
C TRP A 24 -3.99 13.52 -24.31
N ASN A 25 -2.95 14.34 -24.44
CA ASN A 25 -1.74 14.25 -23.63
C ASN A 25 -1.87 15.21 -22.44
N ASN A 26 -2.09 14.66 -21.24
CA ASN A 26 -2.31 15.46 -20.04
C ASN A 26 -0.97 16.13 -19.63
N PRO A 27 -0.88 17.47 -19.65
CA PRO A 27 0.38 18.18 -19.40
C PRO A 27 0.77 18.21 -17.92
N VAL A 28 -0.12 17.77 -17.02
CA VAL A 28 0.08 17.77 -15.56
C VAL A 28 0.42 16.37 -15.04
N PHE A 29 -0.16 15.32 -15.65
CA PHE A 29 0.03 13.93 -15.24
C PHE A 29 0.38 13.06 -16.45
N ALA A 30 1.50 12.33 -16.38
CA ALA A 30 1.88 11.39 -17.43
C ALA A 30 0.77 10.35 -17.69
N ARG A 31 0.57 9.94 -18.96
CA ARG A 31 -0.40 8.90 -19.33
C ARG A 31 -0.14 7.61 -18.55
N TYR A 32 -1.18 7.13 -17.88
CA TYR A 32 -1.18 5.84 -17.19
C TYR A 32 -1.11 4.71 -18.22
N PRO A 33 -0.20 3.74 -18.07
CA PRO A 33 -0.33 2.46 -18.76
C PRO A 33 -1.52 1.70 -18.15
N GLU A 34 -2.44 1.28 -19.00
CA GLU A 34 -3.62 0.50 -18.64
C GLU A 34 -3.21 -0.83 -18.01
N VAL A 35 -3.55 -1.06 -16.74
CA VAL A 35 -3.63 -2.42 -16.18
C VAL A 35 -4.83 -2.49 -15.25
N ALA A 36 -5.91 -3.09 -15.76
CA ALA A 36 -6.96 -3.67 -14.96
C ALA A 36 -6.41 -4.94 -14.29
N VAL A 37 -6.38 -4.98 -12.97
CA VAL A 37 -6.23 -6.25 -12.24
C VAL A 37 -7.61 -6.89 -12.27
N ASP A 38 -7.82 -7.88 -13.12
CA ASP A 38 -9.01 -8.72 -13.06
C ASP A 38 -8.90 -9.63 -11.82
N VAL A 39 -9.68 -9.29 -10.79
CA VAL A 39 -9.71 -10.01 -9.50
C VAL A 39 -10.57 -11.28 -9.58
N SER A 40 -11.21 -11.55 -10.73
CA SER A 40 -12.17 -12.66 -10.90
C SER A 40 -11.56 -13.96 -11.42
N SER A 41 -10.38 -13.91 -12.04
CA SER A 41 -9.69 -15.07 -12.59
C SER A 41 -8.53 -15.48 -11.69
N GLY A 42 -8.60 -16.69 -11.12
CA GLY A 42 -7.61 -17.24 -10.19
C GLY A 42 -6.21 -17.53 -10.76
N GLN A 43 -5.71 -16.72 -11.71
CA GLN A 43 -4.36 -16.79 -12.24
C GLN A 43 -3.49 -15.72 -11.57
N ALA A 44 -3.03 -16.03 -10.36
CA ALA A 44 -2.20 -15.15 -9.53
C ALA A 44 -0.68 -15.25 -9.81
N GLU A 45 -0.25 -16.14 -10.71
CA GLU A 45 1.19 -16.38 -10.96
C GLU A 45 1.89 -15.23 -11.72
N SER A 46 1.14 -14.35 -12.40
CA SER A 46 1.68 -13.21 -13.15
C SER A 46 1.31 -11.85 -12.54
N LEU A 47 1.06 -11.79 -11.23
CA LEU A 47 0.71 -10.56 -10.53
C LEU A 47 1.89 -9.58 -10.51
N ALA A 48 1.94 -8.71 -11.51
CA ALA A 48 2.83 -7.56 -11.57
C ALA A 48 2.05 -6.28 -11.22
N VAL A 49 2.14 -5.81 -9.98
CA VAL A 49 1.48 -4.56 -9.59
C VAL A 49 2.38 -3.38 -9.90
N ARG A 50 1.89 -2.44 -10.71
CA ARG A 50 2.58 -1.17 -10.98
C ARG A 50 2.27 -0.17 -9.88
N ILE A 51 3.29 0.18 -9.09
CA ILE A 51 3.17 1.23 -8.10
C ILE A 51 3.94 2.44 -8.63
N HIS A 52 3.18 3.51 -8.84
CA HIS A 52 3.66 4.71 -9.51
C HIS A 52 4.53 5.49 -8.53
N ASN A 53 5.85 5.43 -8.69
CA ASN A 53 6.68 6.54 -8.28
C ASN A 53 6.52 7.62 -9.36
N VAL A 54 6.43 8.89 -8.96
CA VAL A 54 6.17 10.05 -9.86
C VAL A 54 7.20 10.14 -11.01
N LEU A 55 8.32 9.42 -10.89
CA LEU A 55 9.43 9.43 -11.84
C LEU A 55 9.61 8.11 -12.63
N TYR A 56 9.26 6.94 -12.08
CA TYR A 56 9.46 5.62 -12.75
C TYR A 56 8.39 4.57 -12.33
N PRO A 57 7.73 3.88 -13.29
CA PRO A 57 6.77 2.82 -12.98
C PRO A 57 7.48 1.49 -12.65
N TYR A 58 7.47 1.08 -11.38
CA TYR A 58 7.99 -0.23 -10.95
C TYR A 58 6.92 -1.30 -11.05
N ARG A 59 7.26 -2.47 -11.59
CA ARG A 59 6.44 -3.70 -11.51
C ARG A 59 6.98 -4.56 -10.38
N PHE A 60 6.18 -4.80 -9.35
CA PHE A 60 6.53 -5.77 -8.32
C PHE A 60 6.05 -7.15 -8.74
N THR A 61 6.93 -8.14 -8.72
CA THR A 61 6.55 -9.55 -8.83
C THR A 61 6.59 -10.21 -7.45
N LYS A 62 5.94 -11.37 -7.30
CA LYS A 62 5.90 -12.09 -6.02
C LYS A 62 7.30 -12.58 -5.61
N GLU A 63 8.15 -12.93 -6.56
CA GLU A 63 9.53 -13.36 -6.35
C GLU A 63 10.36 -12.23 -5.72
N MET A 64 10.09 -10.97 -6.08
CA MET A 64 10.81 -9.83 -5.50
C MET A 64 10.57 -9.70 -4.00
N ILE A 65 9.40 -10.09 -3.50
CA ILE A 65 9.07 -10.04 -2.05
C ILE A 65 9.92 -11.06 -1.28
N HIS A 66 10.23 -12.21 -1.85
CA HIS A 66 11.07 -13.23 -1.21
C HIS A 66 12.51 -12.73 -0.98
N SER A 67 12.95 -11.73 -1.75
CA SER A 67 14.26 -11.08 -1.59
C SER A 67 14.23 -9.83 -0.70
N MET A 68 13.09 -9.52 -0.05
CA MET A 68 13.00 -8.35 0.82
C MET A 68 13.86 -8.52 2.08
N GLN A 69 14.76 -7.56 2.29
CA GLN A 69 15.49 -7.40 3.52
C GLN A 69 14.82 -6.30 4.36
N VAL A 70 14.33 -6.66 5.55
CA VAL A 70 13.80 -5.68 6.51
C VAL A 70 14.94 -4.85 7.08
N LEU A 71 14.78 -3.53 7.07
CA LEU A 71 15.70 -2.59 7.71
C LEU A 71 15.25 -2.28 9.13
N GLN A 72 14.11 -1.61 9.26
CA GLN A 72 13.53 -1.19 10.54
C GLN A 72 12.09 -0.72 10.34
N GLN A 73 11.32 -0.68 11.43
CA GLN A 73 10.05 0.03 11.48
C GLN A 73 10.26 1.56 11.44
N VAL A 74 9.40 2.25 10.69
CA VAL A 74 9.38 3.71 10.53
C VAL A 74 8.04 4.26 11.04
N ASP A 75 8.10 5.26 11.92
CA ASP A 75 6.95 5.95 12.51
C ASP A 75 5.90 5.02 13.15
N ASN A 76 6.29 3.83 13.59
CA ASN A 76 5.39 2.78 14.09
C ASN A 76 4.20 2.47 13.15
N LYS A 77 4.38 2.68 11.84
CA LYS A 77 3.33 2.54 10.83
C LYS A 77 3.78 1.76 9.61
N PHE A 78 5.05 1.93 9.24
CA PHE A 78 5.62 1.33 8.06
C PHE A 78 6.82 0.47 8.43
N ILE A 79 7.11 -0.51 7.59
CA ILE A 79 8.34 -1.30 7.66
C ILE A 79 9.15 -0.92 6.42
N ALA A 80 10.35 -0.38 6.63
CA ALA A 80 11.27 -0.11 5.53
C ALA A 80 12.00 -1.39 5.14
N CYS A 81 11.95 -1.73 3.85
CA CYS A 81 12.59 -2.90 3.29
C CYS A 81 13.45 -2.50 2.09
N LEU A 82 14.57 -3.20 1.89
CA LEU A 82 15.30 -3.21 0.62
C LEU A 82 14.89 -4.43 -0.18
N MET A 83 14.73 -4.27 -1.49
CA MET A 83 14.54 -5.40 -2.40
C MET A 83 15.45 -5.28 -3.61
N SER A 84 15.78 -6.43 -4.20
CA SER A 84 16.53 -6.45 -5.46
C SER A 84 15.57 -6.35 -6.64
N THR A 85 15.82 -5.41 -7.55
CA THR A 85 15.15 -5.34 -8.85
C THR A 85 15.91 -6.09 -9.95
N LYS A 86 17.14 -6.53 -9.68
CA LYS A 86 18.01 -7.25 -10.61
C LYS A 86 18.02 -8.74 -10.26
N MET A 87 17.68 -9.58 -11.24
CA MET A 87 17.70 -11.05 -11.14
C MET A 87 19.08 -11.63 -11.54
N GLU A 88 20.20 -10.95 -11.30
CA GLU A 88 21.49 -11.35 -11.87
C GLU A 88 22.43 -12.12 -10.92
N GLU A 89 23.13 -13.10 -11.52
CA GLU A 89 23.96 -14.19 -10.98
C GLU A 89 25.21 -13.78 -10.17
N ASN A 90 25.42 -12.50 -9.90
CA ASN A 90 26.68 -12.00 -9.36
C ASN A 90 26.53 -11.43 -7.93
N GLY A 91 26.39 -12.33 -6.95
CA GLY A 91 26.94 -12.31 -5.57
C GLY A 91 26.95 -11.04 -4.69
N LYS A 92 26.50 -9.87 -5.13
CA LYS A 92 26.42 -8.66 -4.31
C LYS A 92 25.00 -8.53 -3.78
N SER A 93 24.82 -9.10 -2.59
CA SER A 93 23.57 -9.15 -1.84
C SER A 93 23.20 -7.77 -1.25
N GLY A 94 22.81 -6.83 -2.11
CA GLY A 94 22.31 -5.53 -1.70
C GLY A 94 21.10 -5.15 -2.54
N GLY A 95 19.92 -5.07 -1.93
CA GLY A 95 18.72 -4.58 -2.62
C GLY A 95 18.90 -3.13 -3.05
N ASN A 96 18.51 -2.79 -4.27
CA ASN A 96 18.65 -1.44 -4.83
C ASN A 96 17.38 -0.61 -4.72
N LEU A 97 16.22 -1.21 -4.43
CA LEU A 97 14.96 -0.49 -4.29
C LEU A 97 14.52 -0.43 -2.83
N LEU A 98 14.39 0.78 -2.31
CA LEU A 98 13.82 1.06 -1.00
C LEU A 98 12.30 1.07 -1.09
N VAL A 99 11.64 0.26 -0.27
CA VAL A 99 10.19 0.07 -0.23
C VAL A 99 9.69 0.30 1.18
N LEU A 100 8.55 0.99 1.32
CA LEU A 100 7.78 1.00 2.56
C LEU A 100 6.64 0.01 2.44
N VAL A 101 6.50 -0.84 3.46
CA VAL A 101 5.37 -1.73 3.64
C VAL A 101 4.48 -1.15 4.73
N ASP A 102 3.21 -0.93 4.44
CA ASP A 102 2.21 -0.56 5.44
C ASP A 102 1.95 -1.77 6.35
N GLN A 103 2.31 -1.65 7.63
CA GLN A 103 2.25 -2.77 8.57
C GLN A 103 0.82 -3.27 8.80
N HIS A 104 -0.15 -2.36 8.75
CA HIS A 104 -1.55 -2.70 8.94
C HIS A 104 -2.07 -3.42 7.70
N ALA A 105 -1.90 -2.81 6.52
CA ALA A 105 -2.36 -3.37 5.25
C ALA A 105 -1.74 -4.74 4.93
N ALA A 106 -0.43 -4.91 5.20
CA ALA A 106 0.26 -6.19 5.04
C ALA A 106 -0.31 -7.26 5.97
N HIS A 107 -0.48 -6.94 7.26
CA HIS A 107 -1.01 -7.91 8.21
C HIS A 107 -2.48 -8.23 7.96
N GLU A 108 -3.28 -7.27 7.50
CA GLU A 108 -4.66 -7.51 7.03
C GLU A 108 -4.70 -8.57 5.93
N ARG A 109 -3.81 -8.48 4.93
CA ARG A 109 -3.74 -9.44 3.82
C ARG A 109 -3.36 -10.84 4.30
N VAL A 110 -2.28 -10.94 5.08
CA VAL A 110 -1.83 -12.22 5.67
C VAL A 110 -2.95 -12.88 6.44
N ARG A 111 -3.65 -12.12 7.29
CA ARG A 111 -4.76 -12.64 8.09
C ARG A 111 -5.95 -13.03 7.23
N LEU A 112 -6.31 -12.25 6.21
CA LEU A 112 -7.43 -12.56 5.33
C LEU A 112 -7.20 -13.90 4.62
N GLU A 113 -6.03 -14.10 4.02
CA GLU A 113 -5.75 -15.36 3.31
C GLU A 113 -5.71 -16.56 4.25
N GLN A 114 -5.18 -16.39 5.46
CA GLN A 114 -5.22 -17.41 6.49
C GLN A 114 -6.67 -17.74 6.89
N LEU A 115 -7.50 -16.72 7.16
CA LEU A 115 -8.92 -16.90 7.51
C LEU A 115 -9.71 -17.56 6.38
N ILE A 116 -9.44 -17.22 5.12
CA ILE A 116 -10.04 -17.88 3.97
C ILE A 116 -9.64 -19.35 3.95
N SER A 117 -8.35 -19.66 4.11
CA SER A 117 -7.85 -21.04 4.17
C SER A 117 -8.51 -21.84 5.29
N ASP A 118 -8.58 -21.26 6.49
CA ASP A 118 -9.15 -21.89 7.68
C ASP A 118 -10.67 -22.03 7.62
N SER A 119 -11.35 -21.24 6.77
CA SER A 119 -12.81 -21.32 6.59
C SER A 119 -13.27 -22.56 5.80
N TYR A 120 -12.36 -23.26 5.14
CA TYR A 120 -12.66 -24.47 4.37
C TYR A 120 -12.33 -25.75 5.15
N GLU A 121 -13.10 -26.81 4.89
CA GLU A 121 -12.77 -28.15 5.39
C GLU A 121 -11.42 -28.63 4.84
N LYS A 122 -10.57 -29.17 5.72
CA LYS A 122 -9.27 -29.76 5.32
C LYS A 122 -9.54 -31.05 4.54
N GLN A 123 -9.55 -30.96 3.21
CA GLN A 123 -9.75 -32.12 2.33
C GLN A 123 -8.52 -33.04 2.38
N PRO A 124 -8.70 -34.37 2.39
CA PRO A 124 -7.59 -35.31 2.17
C PRO A 124 -7.06 -35.17 0.73
N PRO A 125 -5.75 -35.36 0.50
CA PRO A 125 -5.06 -35.04 -0.77
C PRO A 125 -5.53 -35.82 -2.01
N GLN A 126 -6.49 -36.74 -1.89
CA GLN A 126 -7.00 -37.59 -2.96
C GLN A 126 -8.45 -37.28 -3.38
N SER A 127 -9.07 -36.26 -2.79
CA SER A 127 -10.42 -35.83 -3.13
C SER A 127 -10.39 -34.70 -4.16
N CYS A 128 -10.79 -34.98 -5.40
CA CYS A 128 -11.17 -33.97 -6.41
C CYS A 128 -12.55 -33.36 -6.07
N GLY A 129 -12.78 -33.10 -4.78
CA GLY A 129 -14.04 -32.58 -4.25
C GLY A 129 -14.10 -31.07 -4.34
N ARG A 130 -15.32 -30.54 -4.49
CA ARG A 130 -15.58 -29.10 -4.32
C ARG A 130 -15.17 -28.67 -2.91
N LYS A 131 -14.57 -27.49 -2.80
CA LYS A 131 -14.20 -26.90 -1.49
C LYS A 131 -15.47 -26.57 -0.71
N LYS A 132 -15.62 -27.17 0.46
CA LYS A 132 -16.76 -26.97 1.35
C LYS A 132 -16.41 -26.04 2.51
N LEU A 133 -17.23 -25.03 2.75
CA LEU A 133 -17.08 -24.11 3.88
C LEU A 133 -17.50 -24.77 5.19
N LEU A 134 -16.75 -24.48 6.25
CA LEU A 134 -17.13 -24.83 7.62
C LEU A 134 -18.45 -24.13 7.97
N SER A 135 -19.34 -24.87 8.63
CA SER A 135 -20.66 -24.38 9.01
C SER A 135 -20.93 -24.59 10.50
N SER A 136 -21.83 -23.77 11.04
CA SER A 136 -22.31 -23.85 12.42
C SER A 136 -23.84 -23.83 12.44
N THR A 137 -24.42 -24.53 13.39
CA THR A 137 -25.88 -24.65 13.55
C THR A 137 -26.40 -23.47 14.38
N ILE A 138 -27.50 -22.86 13.93
CA ILE A 138 -28.20 -21.81 14.67
C ILE A 138 -29.47 -22.41 15.29
N ILE A 139 -29.63 -22.21 16.61
CA ILE A 139 -30.81 -22.65 17.35
C ILE A 139 -31.39 -21.45 18.10
N PRO A 140 -32.67 -21.09 17.89
CA PRO A 140 -33.61 -21.68 16.92
C PRO A 140 -33.27 -21.31 15.45
N PRO A 141 -33.75 -22.08 14.45
CA PRO A 141 -33.54 -21.76 13.04
C PRO A 141 -34.06 -20.36 12.69
N LEU A 142 -33.30 -19.63 11.86
CA LEU A 142 -33.61 -18.25 11.52
C LEU A 142 -34.67 -18.19 10.41
N ALA A 143 -35.80 -17.56 10.71
CA ALA A 143 -36.88 -17.33 9.75
C ALA A 143 -36.58 -16.11 8.85
N ILE A 144 -36.52 -16.35 7.53
CA ILE A 144 -36.26 -15.31 6.53
C ILE A 144 -37.35 -15.35 5.46
N THR A 145 -37.89 -14.17 5.13
CA THR A 145 -38.89 -14.02 4.08
C THR A 145 -38.21 -13.71 2.76
N VAL A 146 -38.51 -14.50 1.73
CA VAL A 146 -37.98 -14.38 0.37
C VAL A 146 -39.13 -14.40 -0.65
N PRO A 147 -38.99 -13.74 -1.81
CA PRO A 147 -39.92 -13.88 -2.92
C PRO A 147 -40.09 -15.34 -3.37
N LYS A 148 -41.28 -15.68 -3.85
CA LYS A 148 -41.62 -17.04 -4.31
C LYS A 148 -40.67 -17.59 -5.38
N GLU A 149 -40.22 -16.73 -6.30
CA GLU A 149 -39.25 -17.09 -7.33
C GLU A 149 -37.87 -17.42 -6.74
N GLN A 150 -37.38 -16.60 -5.80
CA GLN A 150 -36.11 -16.88 -5.12
C GLN A 150 -36.19 -18.16 -4.29
N ARG A 151 -37.31 -18.40 -3.59
CA ARG A 151 -37.55 -19.66 -2.87
C ARG A 151 -37.41 -20.87 -3.79
N ARG A 152 -38.02 -20.82 -4.98
CA ARG A 152 -37.97 -21.91 -5.95
C ARG A 152 -36.54 -22.21 -6.40
N LEU A 153 -35.76 -21.17 -6.68
CA LEU A 153 -34.34 -21.28 -7.06
C LEU A 153 -33.48 -21.83 -5.91
N LEU A 154 -33.64 -21.29 -4.71
CA LEU A 154 -32.91 -21.78 -3.53
C LEU A 154 -33.22 -23.26 -3.25
N ARG A 155 -34.48 -23.68 -3.47
CA ARG A 155 -34.89 -25.09 -3.33
C ARG A 155 -34.23 -25.99 -4.39
N SER A 156 -34.15 -25.55 -5.65
CA SER A 156 -33.52 -26.36 -6.70
C SER A 156 -32.00 -26.50 -6.53
N TYR A 157 -31.35 -25.51 -5.93
CA TYR A 157 -29.89 -25.48 -5.72
C TYR A 157 -29.46 -25.75 -4.27
N HIS A 158 -30.34 -26.20 -3.37
CA HIS A 158 -30.03 -26.36 -1.94
C HIS A 158 -28.75 -27.19 -1.66
N LYS A 159 -28.50 -28.25 -2.43
CA LYS A 159 -27.29 -29.08 -2.29
C LYS A 159 -25.99 -28.29 -2.49
N HIS A 160 -25.97 -27.31 -3.39
CA HIS A 160 -24.80 -26.46 -3.59
C HIS A 160 -24.66 -25.44 -2.46
N LEU A 161 -25.76 -24.98 -1.87
CA LEU A 161 -25.74 -24.07 -0.74
C LEU A 161 -25.17 -24.76 0.51
N GLU A 162 -25.34 -26.08 0.63
CA GLU A 162 -24.69 -26.88 1.69
C GLU A 162 -23.16 -26.87 1.58
N ASP A 163 -22.59 -26.86 0.36
CA ASP A 163 -21.15 -26.69 0.15
C ASP A 163 -20.66 -25.31 0.62
N LEU A 164 -21.54 -24.30 0.58
CA LEU A 164 -21.28 -22.97 1.13
C LEU A 164 -21.62 -22.87 2.63
N GLY A 165 -21.94 -23.98 3.28
CA GLY A 165 -22.25 -24.01 4.71
C GLY A 165 -23.65 -23.52 5.08
N LEU A 166 -24.57 -23.41 4.12
CA LEU A 166 -25.97 -23.07 4.35
C LEU A 166 -26.86 -24.32 4.34
N GLU A 167 -27.63 -24.48 5.41
CA GLU A 167 -28.72 -25.46 5.47
C GLU A 167 -30.06 -24.74 5.51
N LEU A 168 -30.86 -24.94 4.45
CA LEU A 168 -32.17 -24.33 4.28
C LEU A 168 -33.28 -25.36 4.44
N ILE A 169 -34.26 -25.05 5.26
CA ILE A 169 -35.48 -25.83 5.46
C ILE A 169 -36.65 -25.04 4.83
N PHE A 170 -37.49 -25.73 4.07
CA PHE A 170 -38.59 -25.13 3.31
C PHE A 170 -39.95 -25.64 3.83
N PRO A 171 -40.64 -24.91 4.73
CA PRO A 171 -41.95 -25.29 5.22
C PRO A 171 -43.03 -25.28 4.12
N ASP A 172 -43.86 -26.32 4.02
CA ASP A 172 -44.94 -26.38 3.01
C ASP A 172 -46.08 -25.39 3.27
N ALA A 173 -46.23 -24.92 4.51
CA ALA A 173 -47.29 -24.01 4.92
C ALA A 173 -47.13 -22.57 4.36
N SER A 174 -45.99 -22.22 3.75
CA SER A 174 -45.73 -20.86 3.28
C SER A 174 -44.83 -20.83 2.04
N ASP A 175 -45.27 -20.10 1.02
CA ASP A 175 -44.56 -19.94 -0.26
C ASP A 175 -43.46 -18.86 -0.25
N SER A 176 -43.31 -18.13 0.85
CA SER A 176 -42.33 -17.04 0.98
C SER A 176 -41.36 -17.20 2.16
N LEU A 177 -41.55 -18.20 3.03
CA LEU A 177 -40.78 -18.31 4.28
C LEU A 177 -39.77 -19.45 4.23
N ILE A 178 -38.48 -19.16 4.35
CA ILE A 178 -37.42 -20.16 4.53
C ILE A 178 -36.91 -20.14 5.97
N LEU A 179 -36.48 -21.29 6.48
CA LEU A 179 -35.82 -21.41 7.78
C LEU A 179 -34.36 -21.79 7.56
N VAL A 180 -33.44 -21.05 8.15
CA VAL A 180 -32.00 -21.29 8.05
C VAL A 180 -31.53 -22.02 9.30
N GLY A 181 -31.11 -23.27 9.15
CA GLY A 181 -30.63 -24.12 10.24
C GLY A 181 -29.12 -24.05 10.46
N LYS A 182 -28.34 -23.93 9.38
CA LYS A 182 -26.88 -23.78 9.42
C LYS A 182 -26.41 -22.62 8.56
N VAL A 183 -25.32 -22.00 9.00
CA VAL A 183 -24.65 -20.89 8.32
C VAL A 183 -23.14 -21.08 8.31
N PRO A 184 -22.39 -20.38 7.45
CA PRO A 184 -20.92 -20.34 7.53
C PRO A 184 -20.42 -20.02 8.94
N LEU A 185 -19.41 -20.75 9.40
CA LEU A 185 -18.84 -20.62 10.76
C LEU A 185 -18.44 -19.18 11.08
N CYS A 186 -17.85 -18.47 10.12
CA CYS A 186 -17.39 -17.09 10.27
C CYS A 186 -18.51 -16.11 10.63
N PHE A 187 -19.78 -16.40 10.32
CA PHE A 187 -20.91 -15.55 10.69
C PHE A 187 -21.18 -15.61 12.19
N VAL A 188 -21.10 -16.81 12.77
CA VAL A 188 -21.27 -17.01 14.22
C VAL A 188 -20.07 -16.45 14.99
N GLU A 189 -18.86 -16.62 14.47
CA GLU A 189 -17.65 -16.00 15.05
C GLU A 189 -17.73 -14.47 15.04
N ARG A 190 -18.28 -13.90 13.95
CA ARG A 190 -18.52 -12.47 13.85
C ARG A 190 -19.52 -12.00 14.89
N GLU A 191 -20.65 -12.69 15.03
CA GLU A 191 -21.66 -12.42 16.06
C GLU A 191 -21.05 -12.43 17.47
N ALA A 192 -20.29 -13.48 17.81
CA ALA A 192 -19.63 -13.60 19.11
C ALA A 192 -18.61 -12.47 19.36
N SER A 193 -17.94 -11.98 18.31
CA SER A 193 -17.03 -10.84 18.40
C SER A 193 -17.77 -9.52 18.69
N GLU A 194 -18.89 -9.27 18.00
CA GLU A 194 -19.70 -8.06 18.20
C GLU A 194 -20.38 -8.04 19.57
N LEU A 195 -20.92 -9.18 20.01
CA LEU A 195 -21.51 -9.35 21.35
C LEU A 195 -20.50 -9.07 22.47
N ARG A 196 -19.27 -9.60 22.36
CA ARG A 196 -18.19 -9.31 23.32
C ARG A 196 -17.85 -7.82 23.42
N ARG A 197 -18.15 -7.04 22.38
CA ARG A 197 -17.95 -5.59 22.33
C ARG A 197 -19.20 -4.79 22.73
N GLY A 198 -20.27 -5.47 23.16
CA GLY A 198 -21.52 -4.85 23.60
C GLY A 198 -22.36 -4.26 22.46
N ARG A 199 -22.22 -4.77 21.23
CA ARG A 199 -22.95 -4.28 20.06
C ARG A 199 -24.16 -5.17 19.74
N CYS A 200 -25.03 -4.66 18.87
CA CYS A 200 -26.23 -5.36 18.41
C CYS A 200 -25.89 -6.63 17.63
N THR A 201 -26.84 -7.56 17.60
CA THR A 201 -26.75 -8.80 16.83
C THR A 201 -26.70 -8.52 15.33
N VAL A 202 -25.81 -9.20 14.61
CA VAL A 202 -25.55 -8.99 13.17
C VAL A 202 -25.85 -10.23 12.32
N THR A 203 -26.01 -11.40 12.92
CA THR A 203 -26.20 -12.68 12.22
C THR A 203 -27.38 -12.63 11.25
N LYS A 204 -28.54 -12.12 11.70
CA LYS A 204 -29.73 -12.07 10.85
C LYS A 204 -29.50 -11.25 9.58
N SER A 205 -28.92 -10.05 9.70
CA SER A 205 -28.67 -9.19 8.54
C SER A 205 -27.63 -9.79 7.59
N ILE A 206 -26.59 -10.43 8.13
CA ILE A 206 -25.55 -11.08 7.33
C ILE A 206 -26.15 -12.26 6.56
N VAL A 207 -26.99 -13.09 7.19
CA VAL A 207 -27.64 -14.22 6.53
C VAL A 207 -28.64 -13.76 5.47
N GLU A 208 -29.38 -12.68 5.73
CA GLU A 208 -30.27 -12.07 4.73
C GLU A 208 -29.50 -11.51 3.52
N GLU A 209 -28.37 -10.83 3.74
CA GLU A 209 -27.48 -10.38 2.66
C GLU A 209 -26.95 -11.57 1.86
N PHE A 210 -26.51 -12.62 2.55
CA PHE A 210 -25.94 -13.80 1.92
C PHE A 210 -26.97 -14.55 1.06
N ILE A 211 -28.19 -14.73 1.56
CA ILE A 211 -29.26 -15.39 0.79
C ILE A 211 -29.65 -14.56 -0.43
N ARG A 212 -29.71 -13.23 -0.28
CA ARG A 212 -29.97 -12.32 -1.40
C ARG A 212 -28.88 -12.45 -2.47
N GLU A 213 -27.61 -12.41 -2.07
CA GLU A 213 -26.47 -12.60 -2.97
C GLU A 213 -26.60 -13.92 -3.76
N GLN A 214 -26.87 -15.04 -3.07
CA GLN A 214 -26.99 -16.32 -3.76
C GLN A 214 -28.21 -16.41 -4.69
N ALA A 215 -29.33 -15.81 -4.31
CA ALA A 215 -30.50 -15.77 -5.16
C ALA A 215 -30.24 -14.93 -6.43
N GLU A 216 -29.57 -13.79 -6.31
CA GLU A 216 -29.22 -12.90 -7.43
C GLU A 216 -28.20 -13.54 -8.39
N LEU A 217 -27.17 -14.21 -7.84
CA LEU A 217 -26.19 -14.95 -8.64
C LEU A 217 -26.85 -16.09 -9.44
N LEU A 218 -27.76 -16.84 -8.80
CA LEU A 218 -28.52 -17.90 -9.46
C LEU A 218 -29.43 -17.36 -10.57
N GLN A 219 -30.04 -16.19 -10.37
CA GLN A 219 -30.89 -15.55 -11.39
C GLN A 219 -30.09 -15.04 -12.59
N THR A 220 -28.90 -14.49 -12.36
CA THR A 220 -28.12 -13.82 -13.40
C THR A 220 -27.25 -14.79 -14.19
N THR A 221 -26.54 -15.69 -13.49
CA THR A 221 -25.51 -16.55 -14.10
C THR A 221 -26.01 -17.98 -14.32
N GLY A 222 -27.10 -18.39 -13.66
CA GLY A 222 -27.63 -19.75 -13.71
C GLY A 222 -26.72 -20.83 -13.08
N VAL A 223 -25.53 -20.43 -12.60
CA VAL A 223 -24.49 -21.29 -12.06
C VAL A 223 -23.86 -20.63 -10.83
N ILE A 224 -23.68 -21.41 -9.77
CA ILE A 224 -22.88 -21.01 -8.61
C ILE A 224 -21.41 -21.20 -8.99
N GLN A 225 -20.66 -20.10 -9.11
CA GLN A 225 -19.22 -20.13 -9.35
C GLN A 225 -18.49 -20.67 -8.11
N GLY A 226 -17.35 -21.36 -8.32
CA GLY A 226 -16.52 -21.90 -7.23
C GLY A 226 -15.70 -20.85 -6.47
N THR A 227 -16.09 -19.58 -6.56
CA THR A 227 -15.46 -18.45 -5.87
C THR A 227 -16.06 -18.30 -4.47
N LEU A 228 -15.28 -17.73 -3.55
CA LEU A 228 -15.77 -17.41 -2.22
C LEU A 228 -16.86 -16.33 -2.34
N PRO A 229 -18.06 -16.53 -1.77
CA PRO A 229 -19.11 -15.52 -1.84
C PRO A 229 -18.66 -14.19 -1.21
N LEU A 230 -19.10 -13.08 -1.79
CA LEU A 230 -18.73 -11.73 -1.38
C LEU A 230 -19.17 -11.44 0.06
N THR A 231 -20.34 -11.91 0.50
CA THR A 231 -20.78 -11.73 1.89
C THR A 231 -19.81 -12.41 2.86
N VAL A 232 -19.36 -13.63 2.54
CA VAL A 232 -18.36 -14.36 3.34
C VAL A 232 -17.03 -13.62 3.31
N GLN A 233 -16.57 -13.20 2.12
CA GLN A 233 -15.34 -12.43 1.96
C GLN A 233 -15.35 -11.13 2.77
N LYS A 234 -16.47 -10.39 2.80
CA LYS A 234 -16.64 -9.16 3.60
C LYS A 234 -16.53 -9.44 5.10
N VAL A 235 -17.17 -10.52 5.58
CA VAL A 235 -17.10 -10.91 7.00
C VAL A 235 -15.66 -11.25 7.38
N LEU A 236 -14.97 -12.06 6.57
CA LEU A 236 -13.57 -12.43 6.80
C LEU A 236 -12.63 -11.23 6.70
N ALA A 237 -12.82 -10.33 5.72
CA ALA A 237 -12.06 -9.10 5.58
C ALA A 237 -12.22 -8.20 6.83
N SER A 238 -13.44 -8.08 7.33
CA SER A 238 -13.69 -7.32 8.56
C SER A 238 -13.04 -7.99 9.78
N GLN A 239 -13.06 -9.32 9.88
CA GLN A 239 -12.34 -10.03 10.96
C GLN A 239 -10.82 -9.85 10.86
N ALA A 240 -10.25 -9.93 9.64
CA ALA A 240 -8.85 -9.70 9.37
C ALA A 240 -8.42 -8.29 9.83
N CYS A 241 -9.18 -7.27 9.42
CA CYS A 241 -8.99 -5.87 9.80
C CYS A 241 -8.92 -5.68 11.31
N HIS A 242 -9.91 -6.21 12.03
CA HIS A 242 -10.01 -6.00 13.46
C HIS A 242 -8.87 -6.65 14.23
N GLY A 243 -8.42 -7.85 13.81
CA GLY A 243 -7.31 -8.56 14.44
C GLY A 243 -5.92 -8.20 13.90
N ALA A 244 -5.81 -7.35 12.87
CA ALA A 244 -4.52 -6.91 12.33
C ALA A 244 -3.84 -5.91 13.27
N ILE A 245 -2.50 -5.85 13.16
CA ILE A 245 -1.62 -4.86 13.81
C ILE A 245 -2.14 -3.46 13.44
N LYS A 246 -2.17 -2.55 14.40
CA LYS A 246 -2.63 -1.17 14.21
C LYS A 246 -1.45 -0.25 13.94
N PHE A 247 -1.76 0.93 13.41
CA PHE A 247 -0.79 2.01 13.43
C PHE A 247 -0.45 2.41 14.86
N ASN A 248 0.79 2.82 15.03
CA ASN A 248 1.43 3.14 16.30
C ASN A 248 1.78 1.92 17.17
N ASP A 249 1.42 0.70 16.76
CA ASP A 249 1.94 -0.51 17.39
C ASP A 249 3.44 -0.63 17.08
N ARG A 250 4.25 -0.83 18.12
CA ARG A 250 5.69 -1.05 17.97
C ARG A 250 5.93 -2.49 17.58
N LEU A 251 6.71 -2.70 16.53
CA LEU A 251 7.14 -4.02 16.08
C LEU A 251 8.64 -4.15 16.32
N SER A 252 9.04 -5.25 16.94
CA SER A 252 10.43 -5.67 16.93
C SER A 252 10.90 -5.97 15.51
N LEU A 253 12.22 -6.00 15.32
CA LEU A 253 12.79 -6.37 14.03
C LEU A 253 12.36 -7.79 13.63
N GLU A 254 12.31 -8.73 14.58
CA GLU A 254 11.87 -10.10 14.35
C GLU A 254 10.39 -10.18 13.93
N GLU A 255 9.50 -9.45 14.59
CA GLU A 255 8.08 -9.39 14.18
C GLU A 255 7.91 -8.79 12.78
N SER A 256 8.72 -7.78 12.46
CA SER A 256 8.74 -7.17 11.13
C SER A 256 9.19 -8.19 10.08
N HIS A 257 10.24 -8.97 10.34
CA HIS A 257 10.68 -10.06 9.46
C HIS A 257 9.59 -11.11 9.24
N ARG A 258 8.98 -11.60 10.32
CA ARG A 258 7.90 -12.60 10.23
C ARG A 258 6.71 -12.09 9.43
N LEU A 259 6.36 -10.81 9.56
CA LEU A 259 5.28 -10.21 8.79
C LEU A 259 5.60 -10.18 7.29
N ILE A 260 6.81 -9.77 6.91
CA ILE A 260 7.23 -9.73 5.49
C ILE A 260 7.34 -11.14 4.91
N GLU A 261 7.86 -12.10 5.67
CA GLU A 261 7.91 -13.51 5.29
C GLU A 261 6.50 -14.06 5.06
N ALA A 262 5.57 -13.85 6.00
CA ALA A 262 4.18 -14.26 5.82
C ALA A 262 3.49 -13.57 4.62
N LEU A 263 3.80 -12.30 4.39
CA LEU A 263 3.29 -11.56 3.23
C LEU A 263 3.79 -12.18 1.92
N SER A 264 5.05 -12.61 1.85
CA SER A 264 5.63 -13.26 0.65
C SER A 264 4.91 -14.55 0.24
N LEU A 265 4.30 -15.25 1.21
CA LEU A 265 3.56 -16.50 0.97
C LEU A 265 2.16 -16.23 0.40
N CYS A 266 1.62 -15.03 0.60
CA CYS A 266 0.27 -14.66 0.16
C CYS A 266 0.12 -14.67 -1.36
N GLN A 267 -1.07 -14.98 -1.84
CA GLN A 267 -1.43 -14.92 -3.26
C GLN A 267 -1.52 -13.48 -3.76
N LEU A 268 -2.08 -12.56 -2.97
CA LEU A 268 -2.28 -11.16 -3.34
C LEU A 268 -1.55 -10.20 -2.37
N PRO A 269 -0.21 -10.24 -2.32
CA PRO A 269 0.56 -9.55 -1.29
C PRO A 269 0.56 -8.03 -1.41
N PHE A 270 0.14 -7.48 -2.55
CA PHE A 270 0.22 -6.04 -2.88
C PHE A 270 -1.00 -5.22 -2.46
N GLN A 271 -2.06 -5.86 -1.99
CA GLN A 271 -3.31 -5.20 -1.60
C GLN A 271 -3.78 -5.72 -0.25
N CYS A 272 -4.35 -4.87 0.60
CA CYS A 272 -4.95 -5.30 1.86
C CYS A 272 -6.32 -5.98 1.62
N ALA A 273 -6.97 -6.40 2.69
CA ALA A 273 -8.31 -7.01 2.65
C ALA A 273 -9.40 -6.12 2.02
N HIS A 274 -9.17 -4.81 1.97
CA HIS A 274 -10.08 -3.79 1.42
C HIS A 274 -9.57 -3.15 0.12
N GLY A 275 -8.48 -3.65 -0.46
CA GLY A 275 -7.94 -3.17 -1.73
C GLY A 275 -6.94 -1.99 -1.64
N ARG A 276 -6.54 -1.54 -0.43
CA ARG A 276 -5.47 -0.53 -0.28
C ARG A 276 -4.11 -1.16 -0.63
N PRO A 277 -3.17 -0.43 -1.24
CA PRO A 277 -1.84 -0.96 -1.49
C PRO A 277 -1.14 -1.30 -0.16
N SER A 278 -0.49 -2.46 -0.09
CA SER A 278 0.25 -2.90 1.11
C SER A 278 1.70 -2.41 1.14
N MET A 279 2.26 -2.01 0.00
CA MET A 279 3.64 -1.59 -0.14
C MET A 279 3.79 -0.50 -1.20
N LEU A 280 4.84 0.31 -1.10
CA LEU A 280 5.12 1.46 -1.96
C LEU A 280 6.64 1.59 -2.20
N PRO A 281 7.12 1.68 -3.45
CA PRO A 281 8.51 2.01 -3.73
C PRO A 281 8.76 3.47 -3.36
N LEU A 282 9.79 3.72 -2.56
CA LEU A 282 10.21 5.08 -2.22
C LEU A 282 11.27 5.60 -3.19
N ALA A 283 12.37 4.87 -3.32
CA ALA A 283 13.56 5.34 -4.02
C ALA A 283 14.38 4.17 -4.55
N ASP A 284 14.91 4.36 -5.75
CA ASP A 284 15.90 3.46 -6.32
C ASP A 284 17.29 4.02 -6.03
N LEU A 285 18.03 3.27 -5.23
CA LEU A 285 19.36 3.64 -4.74
C LEU A 285 20.39 3.71 -5.87
N ASP A 286 20.18 3.00 -6.98
CA ASP A 286 21.07 3.09 -8.15
C ASP A 286 20.91 4.44 -8.88
N HIS A 287 19.75 5.08 -8.74
CA HIS A 287 19.40 6.35 -9.37
C HIS A 287 19.49 7.55 -8.42
N LEU A 288 19.80 7.33 -7.14
CA LEU A 288 20.13 8.43 -6.23
C LEU A 288 21.49 8.99 -6.63
N GLU A 289 21.49 10.19 -7.20
CA GLU A 289 22.73 10.94 -7.42
C GLU A 289 23.47 11.03 -6.08
N GLN A 290 24.67 10.47 -6.02
CA GLN A 290 25.55 10.74 -4.89
C GLN A 290 25.85 12.24 -4.95
N GLU A 291 25.19 13.02 -4.10
CA GLU A 291 25.66 14.35 -3.77
C GLU A 291 27.11 14.17 -3.33
N LYS A 292 28.04 14.51 -4.22
CA LYS A 292 29.45 14.58 -3.88
C LYS A 292 29.53 15.68 -2.85
N GLN A 293 29.49 15.29 -1.58
CA GLN A 293 29.82 16.22 -0.51
C GLN A 293 31.19 16.76 -0.86
N VAL A 294 31.23 18.03 -1.27
CA VAL A 294 32.48 18.74 -1.47
C VAL A 294 33.15 18.69 -0.11
N LYS A 295 34.18 17.86 0.03
CA LYS A 295 34.91 17.73 1.30
C LYS A 295 35.22 19.14 1.76
N PRO A 296 34.74 19.56 2.93
CA PRO A 296 34.91 20.94 3.37
C PRO A 296 36.41 21.24 3.35
N ASN A 297 36.80 22.34 2.72
CA ASN A 297 38.21 22.72 2.65
C ASN A 297 38.66 23.17 4.05
N ILE A 298 39.14 22.21 4.84
CA ILE A 298 39.50 22.40 6.25
C ILE A 298 40.57 23.49 6.39
N ALA A 299 41.49 23.62 5.41
CA ALA A 299 42.50 24.66 5.42
C ALA A 299 41.89 26.07 5.24
N LYS A 300 40.94 26.22 4.33
CA LYS A 300 40.19 27.48 4.12
C LYS A 300 39.34 27.82 5.36
N LEU A 301 38.63 26.84 5.92
CA LEU A 301 37.84 27.02 7.15
C LEU A 301 38.71 27.40 8.35
N ARG A 302 39.89 26.77 8.51
CA ARG A 302 40.85 27.15 9.55
C ARG A 302 41.40 28.57 9.37
N LYS A 303 41.70 28.98 8.12
CA LYS A 303 42.11 30.37 7.83
C LYS A 303 40.99 31.35 8.16
N MET A 304 39.75 31.05 7.78
CA MET A 304 38.59 31.89 8.08
C MET A 304 38.33 31.98 9.60
N ALA A 305 38.44 30.86 10.33
CA ALA A 305 38.30 30.85 11.78
C ALA A 305 39.40 31.66 12.49
N ARG A 306 40.66 31.56 12.03
CA ARG A 306 41.77 32.38 12.54
C ARG A 306 41.56 33.86 12.22
N ALA A 307 41.15 34.20 11.00
CA ALA A 307 40.82 35.58 10.63
C ALA A 307 39.66 36.13 11.45
N TRP A 308 38.63 35.32 11.73
CA TRP A 308 37.51 35.71 12.59
C TRP A 308 37.95 35.90 14.06
N HIS A 309 38.89 35.10 14.57
CA HIS A 309 39.46 35.34 15.90
C HIS A 309 40.31 36.62 15.96
N LEU A 310 41.05 36.94 14.91
CA LEU A 310 41.94 38.10 14.83
C LEU A 310 41.19 39.41 14.54
N PHE A 311 40.16 39.37 13.69
CA PHE A 311 39.50 40.56 13.14
C PHE A 311 37.99 40.59 13.38
N GLY A 312 37.36 39.47 13.71
CA GLY A 312 35.90 39.34 13.88
C GLY A 312 35.35 39.86 15.21
N ARG A 313 36.21 40.32 16.14
CA ARG A 313 35.77 40.97 17.39
C ARG A 313 35.47 42.47 17.25
N ALA A 314 35.64 43.05 16.06
CA ALA A 314 35.56 44.49 15.86
C ALA A 314 34.13 45.07 15.74
N GLU A 315 33.08 44.25 15.57
CA GLU A 315 31.69 44.74 15.46
C GLU A 315 30.83 44.43 16.71
N GLY A 316 31.38 44.63 17.90
CA GLY A 316 30.61 44.42 19.14
C GLY A 316 31.17 45.06 20.40
N ARG A 317 32.04 46.07 20.32
CA ARG A 317 32.50 46.82 21.49
C ARG A 317 32.44 48.31 21.24
N ASP A 318 31.24 48.86 21.34
CA ASP A 318 31.10 50.22 21.83
C ASP A 318 31.38 50.23 23.34
N ASN A 319 32.32 51.11 23.72
CA ASN A 319 32.51 51.73 25.03
C ASN A 319 32.89 50.84 26.24
N LYS A 320 34.20 50.75 26.52
CA LYS A 320 34.87 51.43 27.65
C LYS A 320 36.34 51.00 27.80
N ALA A 321 37.16 51.97 28.23
CA ALA A 321 38.62 51.98 28.28
C ALA A 321 39.26 51.00 29.28
N GLU A 322 40.46 50.47 28.98
CA GLU A 322 41.78 50.89 29.52
C GLU A 322 42.90 49.88 29.13
N PRO A 323 44.19 50.26 29.18
CA PRO A 323 45.31 49.49 28.62
C PRO A 323 46.07 48.66 29.68
N ALA A 324 46.57 47.48 29.31
CA ALA A 324 47.66 46.84 30.03
C ALA A 324 48.50 45.95 29.09
N THR A 325 49.80 46.08 29.28
CA THR A 325 50.96 45.62 28.52
C THR A 325 51.40 44.17 28.79
N VAL A 326 52.37 43.71 27.96
CA VAL A 326 53.38 42.64 28.22
C VAL A 326 52.96 41.20 27.80
N HIS A 327 53.71 40.33 27.11
CA HIS A 327 55.16 40.11 26.88
C HIS A 327 55.40 39.57 25.45
N ALA A 328 56.55 39.92 24.86
CA ALA A 328 57.14 39.25 23.70
C ALA A 328 58.05 38.08 24.14
N SER A 329 58.12 37.04 23.31
CA SER A 329 59.26 36.11 23.23
C SER A 329 59.30 35.41 21.87
N CYS A 330 60.33 35.77 21.08
CA CYS A 330 60.99 35.03 19.99
C CYS A 330 61.56 33.68 20.53
N GLU A 331 61.89 32.61 19.78
CA GLU A 331 62.33 32.34 18.39
C GLU A 331 62.42 30.77 18.24
N PRO A 332 63.07 30.14 17.23
CA PRO A 332 62.95 30.18 15.77
C PRO A 332 62.71 28.76 15.17
N ASP A 333 62.45 28.65 13.86
CA ASP A 333 63.29 27.78 13.01
C ASP A 333 63.08 28.10 11.52
N GLU A 334 64.22 28.30 10.85
CA GLU A 334 64.34 28.56 9.42
C GLU A 334 64.09 27.28 8.61
N ASP A 335 63.43 27.43 7.45
CA ASP A 335 63.99 26.87 6.22
C ASP A 335 63.51 27.66 5.01
N LYS A 336 64.48 28.12 4.24
CA LYS A 336 64.36 28.97 3.04
C LYS A 336 63.97 28.11 1.83
N LEU A 337 63.15 28.64 0.93
CA LEU A 337 63.56 28.97 -0.46
C LEU A 337 62.39 29.55 -1.29
N GLY A 338 62.70 30.57 -2.10
CA GLY A 338 62.10 30.73 -3.42
C GLY A 338 61.09 31.86 -3.60
N ILE A 339 61.59 33.08 -3.80
CA ILE A 339 60.85 34.18 -4.44
C ILE A 339 60.78 33.92 -5.95
N CYS A 340 59.61 34.07 -6.57
CA CYS A 340 59.47 34.65 -7.91
C CYS A 340 58.16 35.44 -7.98
N LYS A 341 58.30 36.77 -8.10
CA LYS A 341 57.27 37.69 -8.56
C LYS A 341 57.50 37.86 -10.06
N GLU A 342 56.48 37.60 -10.88
CA GLU A 342 56.31 38.32 -12.13
C GLU A 342 54.86 38.81 -12.25
N SER A 343 54.78 40.12 -12.45
CA SER A 343 53.59 40.93 -12.73
C SER A 343 53.15 40.74 -14.18
N GLY A 344 51.84 40.66 -14.42
CA GLY A 344 51.27 40.59 -15.76
C GLY A 344 49.75 40.73 -15.77
N GLU A 345 49.30 41.96 -15.52
CA GLU A 345 48.15 42.67 -16.09
C GLU A 345 46.85 41.97 -16.58
N TRP A 346 45.75 42.39 -15.92
CA TRP A 346 44.46 42.91 -16.40
C TRP A 346 43.33 42.03 -17.04
N CYS A 347 42.10 42.50 -16.71
CA CYS A 347 40.75 42.25 -17.25
C CYS A 347 39.98 41.03 -16.70
N ALA A 348 38.71 41.11 -16.29
CA ALA A 348 37.68 42.11 -16.53
C ALA A 348 36.67 42.24 -15.37
N SER A 349 36.10 43.43 -15.31
CA SER A 349 35.04 43.93 -14.45
C SER A 349 33.66 43.29 -14.70
N THR A 350 32.98 42.98 -13.59
CA THR A 350 31.58 43.28 -13.22
C THR A 350 30.36 42.80 -14.04
N GLN A 351 29.36 42.39 -13.24
CA GLN A 351 27.90 42.23 -13.46
C GLN A 351 27.46 40.90 -14.08
N SER A 352 26.45 40.18 -13.59
CA SER A 352 25.38 40.49 -12.64
C SER A 352 24.76 39.17 -12.16
N ALA A 353 24.50 39.02 -10.85
CA ALA A 353 23.52 38.05 -10.38
C ALA A 353 22.72 38.67 -9.22
N ARG A 354 21.42 38.73 -9.48
CA ARG A 354 20.37 39.43 -8.74
C ARG A 354 20.10 38.76 -7.39
N HIS A 355 19.57 39.60 -6.49
CA HIS A 355 18.88 39.30 -5.24
C HIS A 355 18.18 37.94 -5.16
N CYS A 356 18.38 37.26 -4.03
CA CYS A 356 17.35 36.39 -3.43
C CYS A 356 17.11 36.89 -2.00
N SER A 357 15.98 37.56 -1.81
CA SER A 357 15.43 38.04 -0.55
C SER A 357 14.84 36.87 0.23
N SER A 358 15.29 36.65 1.47
CA SER A 358 14.61 35.80 2.44
C SER A 358 13.77 36.68 3.38
N GLU A 359 12.46 36.69 3.18
CA GLU A 359 11.51 37.17 4.17
C GLU A 359 11.40 36.13 5.30
N ARG A 360 11.59 36.65 6.52
CA ARG A 360 11.47 35.93 7.79
C ARG A 360 10.05 36.15 8.27
N VAL A 361 9.23 35.10 8.31
CA VAL A 361 7.92 35.15 8.96
C VAL A 361 8.12 34.85 10.44
N SER A 362 7.85 35.86 11.27
CA SER A 362 7.82 35.76 12.73
C SER A 362 6.45 35.28 13.18
N LEU A 363 6.44 34.29 14.08
CA LEU A 363 5.28 33.88 14.85
C LEU A 363 5.08 34.86 16.03
N THR A 364 3.86 35.38 16.14
CA THR A 364 3.22 35.77 17.42
C THR A 364 1.88 35.08 17.47
#